data_AF-A0A1W9X9D2-F1
#
_entry.id   AF-A0A1W9X9D2-F1
#
_cell.length_a   1.000
_cell.length_b   1.000
_cell.length_c   1.000
_cell.angle_alpha   90.00
_cell.angle_beta   90.00
_cell.angle_gamma   90.00
#
_symmetry.space_group_name_H-M   'P 1'
#
loop_
_entity.id
_entity.type
_entity.pdbx_description
1 polymer ?
#
loop_
_entity_poly.entity_id
_entity_poly.type
_entity_poly.pdbx_seq_one_letter_code
_entity_poly.pdbx_strand_id
1 'polypeptide(L)' 'MVSQQLLIDLGPAQFAADEAKAKAILENTGSKHPLMIRTEHLKSRTDVVVSDKDARDIFESNQKTNMLASARVVFLLK' A
#
# COMPACT_ATOMS: atom_id res chain seq x y z
N MET A 1 -3.84 -12.81 3.43
CA MET A 1 -5.09 -12.82 2.62
C MET A 1 -5.99 -11.71 3.15
N VAL A 2 -6.55 -10.87 2.28
CA VAL A 2 -7.41 -9.73 2.64
C VAL A 2 -8.83 -10.22 2.92
N SER A 3 -9.53 -9.62 3.89
CA SER A 3 -10.94 -9.98 4.19
C SER A 3 -11.88 -9.62 3.02
N GLN A 4 -12.85 -10.49 2.71
CA GLN A 4 -13.79 -10.30 1.59
C GLN A 4 -14.58 -8.98 1.69
N GLN A 5 -14.99 -8.56 2.89
CA GLN A 5 -15.71 -7.30 3.10
C GLN A 5 -14.83 -6.07 2.81
N LEU A 6 -13.55 -6.12 3.20
CA LEU A 6 -12.58 -5.05 2.91
C LEU A 6 -12.28 -4.92 1.42
N LEU A 7 -12.27 -6.06 0.72
CA LEU A 7 -12.06 -6.11 -0.74
C LEU A 7 -13.24 -5.49 -1.50
N ILE A 8 -14.45 -5.59 -0.95
CA ILE A 8 -15.68 -5.00 -1.50
C ILE A 8 -15.72 -3.49 -1.24
N ASP A 9 -15.38 -3.03 -0.04
CA ASP A 9 -15.57 -1.63 0.37
C ASP A 9 -14.44 -0.68 -0.08
N LEU A 10 -13.18 -1.14 -0.08
CA LEU A 10 -12.01 -0.28 -0.33
C LEU A 10 -11.22 -0.68 -1.59
N GLY A 11 -11.57 -1.81 -2.20
CA GLY A 11 -10.79 -2.44 -3.24
C GLY A 11 -9.48 -3.07 -2.71
N PRO A 12 -8.76 -3.86 -3.54
CA PRO A 12 -7.52 -4.50 -3.13
C PRO A 12 -6.37 -3.51 -2.87
N ALA A 13 -6.42 -2.34 -3.51
CA ALA A 13 -5.52 -1.21 -3.29
C ALA A 13 -6.14 0.06 -3.88
N GLN A 14 -5.78 1.22 -3.34
CA GLN A 14 -6.19 2.50 -3.91
C GLN A 14 -5.07 3.13 -4.74
N PHE A 15 -5.45 4.02 -5.66
CA PHE A 15 -4.50 4.71 -6.53
C PHE A 15 -4.61 6.22 -6.32
N ALA A 16 -3.47 6.89 -6.30
CA ALA A 16 -3.39 8.35 -6.18
C ALA A 16 -2.41 8.91 -7.22
N ALA A 17 -2.76 10.05 -7.80
CA ALA A 17 -1.85 10.79 -8.69
C ALA A 17 -0.82 11.63 -7.90
N ASP A 18 -1.14 11.97 -6.65
CA ASP A 18 -0.39 12.92 -5.85
C ASP A 18 -0.11 12.35 -4.45
N GLU A 19 1.08 12.62 -3.92
CA GLU A 19 1.48 12.17 -2.58
C GLU A 19 0.56 12.72 -1.49
N ALA A 20 0.05 13.94 -1.66
CA ALA A 20 -0.92 14.54 -0.73
C ALA A 20 -2.24 13.74 -0.68
N LYS A 21 -2.75 13.30 -1.84
CA LYS A 21 -3.96 12.47 -1.90
C LYS A 21 -3.72 11.08 -1.32
N ALA A 22 -2.55 10.49 -1.59
CA ALA A 22 -2.20 9.18 -1.04
C ALA A 22 -2.16 9.20 0.50
N LYS A 23 -1.57 10.25 1.09
CA LYS A 23 -1.56 10.43 2.54
C LYS A 23 -2.96 10.62 3.11
N ALA A 24 -3.79 11.47 2.49
CA ALA A 24 -5.16 11.70 2.95
C ALA A 24 -6.02 10.41 2.93
N ILE A 25 -5.87 9.58 1.90
CA ILE A 25 -6.51 8.25 1.82
C ILE A 25 -6.06 7.36 2.98
N LEU A 26 -4.74 7.25 3.19
CA LEU A 26 -4.19 6.40 4.24
C LEU A 26 -4.60 6.88 5.64
N GLU A 27 -4.63 8.20 5.87
CA GLU A 27 -5.13 8.79 7.11
C GLU A 27 -6.60 8.44 7.36
N ASN A 28 -7.47 8.56 6.35
CA ASN A 28 -8.87 8.13 6.43
C ASN A 28 -9.01 6.63 6.74
N THR A 29 -8.07 5.80 6.28
CA THR A 29 -8.06 4.36 6.55
C THR A 29 -7.40 4.00 7.89
N GLY A 30 -6.93 4.99 8.65
CA GLY A 30 -6.33 4.86 9.99
C GLY A 30 -4.80 4.79 10.03
N SER A 31 -4.11 4.99 8.91
CA SER A 31 -2.64 5.03 8.83
C SER A 31 -2.12 6.47 8.96
N LYS A 32 -1.73 6.86 10.18
CA LYS A 32 -1.17 8.21 10.48
C LYS A 32 0.30 8.39 10.06
N HIS A 33 1.05 7.30 9.96
CA HIS A 33 2.46 7.30 9.58
C HIS A 33 2.71 6.30 8.44
N PRO A 34 2.32 6.64 7.20
CA PRO A 34 2.46 5.73 6.07
C PRO A 34 3.93 5.54 5.71
N LEU A 35 4.32 4.29 5.44
CA LEU A 35 5.62 3.93 4.89
C LEU A 35 5.65 4.30 3.40
N MET A 36 6.57 5.16 2.98
CA MET A 36 6.76 5.52 1.58
C MET A 36 7.87 4.65 0.98
N ILE A 37 7.52 3.85 -0.01
CA ILE A 37 8.42 2.93 -0.71
C ILE A 37 8.52 3.37 -2.16
N ARG A 38 9.74 3.40 -2.69
CA ARG A 38 9.98 3.65 -4.12
C ARG A 38 10.12 2.31 -4.84
N THR A 39 9.32 2.09 -5.87
CA THR A 39 9.42 0.90 -6.71
C THR A 39 10.67 0.97 -7.57
N GLU A 40 11.36 -0.15 -7.76
CA GLU A 40 12.53 -0.23 -8.65
C GLU A 40 12.10 -0.23 -10.11
N HIS A 41 11.18 -1.12 -10.47
CA HIS A 41 10.67 -1.27 -11.82
C HIS A 41 9.32 -1.98 -11.83
N LEU A 42 8.63 -1.92 -12.99
CA LEU A 42 7.42 -2.69 -13.26
C LEU A 42 7.83 -4.05 -13.83
N LYS A 43 7.41 -5.15 -13.20
CA LYS A 43 7.52 -6.50 -13.77
C LYS A 43 6.44 -6.76 -14.81
N SER A 44 5.26 -6.18 -14.60
CA SER A 44 4.11 -6.21 -15.52
C SER A 44 3.31 -4.90 -15.36
N ARG A 45 2.27 -4.69 -16.18
CA ARG A 45 1.39 -3.52 -16.10
C ARG A 45 0.75 -3.33 -14.72
N THR A 46 0.62 -4.40 -13.94
CA THR A 46 -0.03 -4.40 -12.63
C THR A 46 0.92 -4.71 -11.48
N ASP A 47 2.14 -5.17 -11.79
CA ASP A 47 3.05 -5.75 -10.79
C ASP A 47 4.31 -4.89 -10.69
N VAL A 48 4.52 -4.31 -9.52
CA VAL A 48 5.71 -3.54 -9.18
C VAL A 48 6.71 -4.39 -8.40
N VAL A 49 7.99 -4.17 -8.67
CA VAL A 49 9.09 -4.74 -7.89
C VAL A 49 9.63 -3.67 -6.95
N VAL A 50 9.83 -4.05 -5.70
CA VAL A 50 10.48 -3.24 -4.67
C VAL A 50 11.81 -3.89 -4.31
N SER A 51 12.74 -3.11 -3.77
CA SER A 51 14.04 -3.64 -3.35
C SER A 51 13.90 -4.66 -2.22
N ASP A 52 14.88 -5.54 -2.05
CA ASP A 52 14.89 -6.51 -0.93
C ASP A 52 14.80 -5.85 0.44
N LYS A 53 15.38 -4.65 0.57
CA LYS A 53 15.33 -3.86 1.80
C LYS A 53 13.90 -3.38 2.06
N ASP A 54 13.28 -2.78 1.05
CA ASP A 54 11.91 -2.27 1.13
C ASP A 54 10.91 -3.40 1.36
N ALA A 55 11.13 -4.57 0.75
CA ALA A 55 10.33 -5.77 0.98
C ALA A 55 10.37 -6.22 2.45
N ARG A 56 11.56 -6.15 3.09
CA ARG A 56 11.70 -6.44 4.53
C ARG A 56 10.95 -5.42 5.38
N ASP A 57 11.10 -4.14 5.08
CA ASP A 57 10.43 -3.06 5.82
C ASP A 57 8.89 -3.19 5.71
N ILE A 58 8.38 -3.52 4.51
CA ILE A 58 6.95 -3.82 4.28
C ILE A 58 6.52 -5.03 5.12
N PHE A 59 7.31 -6.11 5.11
CA PHE A 59 6.97 -7.34 5.83
C PHE A 59 6.95 -7.12 7.35
N GLU A 60 7.95 -6.45 7.91
CA GLU A 60 8.00 -6.12 9.34
C GLU A 60 6.86 -5.18 9.76
N SER A 61 6.57 -4.16 8.94
CA SER A 61 5.46 -3.25 9.18
C SER A 61 4.12 -3.99 9.14
N ASN A 62 3.94 -4.89 8.16
CA ASN A 62 2.73 -5.69 8.03
C ASN A 62 2.54 -6.65 9.20
N GLN A 63 3.60 -7.27 9.74
CA GLN A 63 3.47 -8.12 10.92
C GLN A 63 2.97 -7.35 12.15
N LYS A 64 3.34 -6.07 12.29
CA LYS A 64 2.93 -5.23 13.42
C LYS A 64 1.53 -4.62 13.25
N THR A 65 1.17 -4.29 12.02
CA THR A 65 -0.01 -3.44 11.73
C THR A 65 -1.12 -4.16 10.98
N ASN A 66 -0.82 -5.33 10.42
CA ASN A 66 -1.68 -6.08 9.50
C ASN A 66 -2.21 -5.23 8.33
N MET A 67 -1.39 -4.29 7.86
CA MET A 67 -1.78 -3.29 6.85
C MET A 67 -2.23 -3.91 5.52
N LEU A 68 -1.62 -5.02 5.10
CA LEU A 68 -1.97 -5.71 3.85
C LEU A 68 -3.36 -6.36 3.98
N ALA A 69 -3.65 -7.01 5.12
CA ALA A 69 -4.97 -7.60 5.35
C ALA A 69 -6.08 -6.55 5.49
N SER A 70 -5.70 -5.32 5.87
CA SER A 70 -6.59 -4.18 6.06
C SER A 70 -6.69 -3.27 4.83
N ALA A 71 -6.14 -3.70 3.67
CA ALA A 71 -6.13 -2.94 2.41
C ALA A 71 -5.59 -1.49 2.53
N ARG A 72 -4.68 -1.23 3.49
CA ARG A 72 -4.08 0.10 3.71
C ARG A 72 -2.88 0.33 2.80
N VAL A 73 -3.09 0.18 1.50
CA VAL A 73 -2.05 0.32 0.48
C VAL A 73 -2.54 1.27 -0.60
N VAL A 74 -1.70 2.27 -0.91
CA VAL A 74 -1.97 3.23 -1.98
C VAL A 74 -0.82 3.23 -2.96
N PHE A 75 -1.11 3.00 -4.24
CA PHE A 75 -0.16 3.14 -5.33
C PHE A 75 -0.17 4.56 -5.87
N LEU A 76 1.01 5.17 -5.91
CA LEU A 76 1.21 6.46 -6.56
C LEU A 76 1.50 6.24 -8.05
N LEU A 77 0.60 6.73 -8.90
CA LEU A 77 0.76 6.72 -10.34
C LEU A 77 1.43 8.04 -10.76
N LYS A 78 2.69 7.98 -11.19
CA LYS A 78 3.43 9.10 -11.78
C LYS A 78 3.75 8.80 -13.23
#